data_AF-A0A520C032-F1
#
_entry.id   AF-A0A520C032-F1
#
_cell.length_a   1.000
_cell.length_b   1.000
_cell.length_c   1.000
_cell.angle_alpha   90.00
_cell.angle_beta   90.00
_cell.angle_gamma   90.00
#
_symmetry.space_group_name_H-M   'P 1'
#
loop_
_entity.id
_entity.type
_entity.pdbx_description
1 polymer ?
#
loop_
_entity_poly.entity_id
_entity_poly.type
_entity_poly.pdbx_seq_one_letter_code
_entity_poly.pdbx_strand_id
1 'polypeptide(L)'
;SATVVCHDYPPPGRAAAWQTTVAEQRARNIHVHDGIGEAEFVAMRQARDATLEVPTLILPSIQVNIRAGQLPPADDNGVAYLRIPINAL
;
A
#
# COMPACT_ATOMS: atom_id res chain seq x y z
N SER A 1 -6.09 -2.05 -22.55
CA SER A 1 -7.05 -1.46 -21.60
C SER A 1 -6.33 -0.47 -20.70
N ALA A 2 -7.02 0.59 -20.28
CA ALA A 2 -6.52 1.53 -19.28
C ALA A 2 -6.68 0.93 -17.87
N THR A 3 -5.73 1.24 -16.99
CA THR A 3 -5.65 0.80 -15.60
C THR A 3 -5.39 2.02 -14.72
N VAL A 4 -6.10 2.13 -13.59
CA VAL A 4 -5.91 3.19 -12.60
C VAL A 4 -5.27 2.60 -11.36
N VAL A 5 -4.19 3.21 -10.88
CA VAL A 5 -3.51 2.79 -9.64
C VAL A 5 -4.09 3.52 -8.44
N CYS A 6 -4.07 2.88 -7.27
CA CYS A 6 -4.55 3.49 -6.04
C CYS A 6 -3.61 4.57 -5.50
N HIS A 7 -2.30 4.43 -5.73
CA HIS A 7 -1.27 5.32 -5.22
C HIS A 7 -0.21 5.57 -6.27
N ASP A 8 0.34 6.79 -6.28
CA ASP A 8 1.53 7.14 -7.02
C ASP A 8 2.54 7.82 -6.10
N TYR A 9 3.77 7.33 -6.09
CA TYR A 9 4.89 7.88 -5.32
C TYR A 9 5.94 8.39 -6.31
N PRO A 10 5.78 9.62 -6.86
CA PRO A 10 6.64 10.10 -7.92
C PRO A 10 8.08 10.29 -7.44
N PRO A 11 9.08 9.79 -8.19
CA PRO A 11 10.47 10.17 -7.97
C PRO A 11 10.63 11.68 -8.25
N PRO A 12 11.73 12.28 -7.75
CA PRO A 12 12.02 13.68 -8.00
C PRO A 12 11.93 14.06 -9.48
N GLY A 13 11.23 15.15 -9.80
CA GLY A 13 11.10 15.67 -11.16
C GLY A 13 9.99 15.04 -12.01
N ARG A 14 9.27 14.02 -11.52
CA ARG A 14 8.08 13.47 -12.19
C ARG A 14 6.79 14.04 -11.60
N ALA A 15 5.85 14.43 -12.45
CA ALA A 15 4.49 14.76 -12.01
C ALA A 15 3.71 13.49 -11.58
N ALA A 16 2.74 13.66 -10.68
CA ALA A 16 1.86 12.58 -10.27
C ALA A 16 1.09 12.00 -11.47
N ALA A 17 1.00 10.68 -11.54
CA ALA A 17 0.31 9.94 -12.59
C ALA A 17 -0.41 8.74 -11.99
N TRP A 18 -1.70 8.62 -12.24
CA TRP A 18 -2.55 7.56 -11.68
C TRP A 18 -3.13 6.62 -12.75
N GLN A 19 -2.84 6.88 -14.03
CA GLN A 19 -3.32 6.07 -15.15
C GLN A 19 -2.16 5.44 -15.91
N THR A 20 -2.37 4.22 -16.37
CA THR A 20 -1.45 3.47 -17.23
C THR A 20 -2.27 2.53 -18.12
N THR A 21 -1.62 1.70 -18.93
CA THR A 21 -2.26 0.61 -19.65
C THR A 21 -1.61 -0.73 -19.33
N VAL A 22 -2.34 -1.82 -19.57
CA VAL A 22 -1.76 -3.17 -19.48
C VAL A 22 -0.52 -3.33 -20.36
N ALA A 23 -0.51 -2.73 -21.55
CA ALA A 23 0.63 -2.80 -22.47
C ALA A 23 1.86 -2.06 -21.90
N GLU A 24 1.66 -0.89 -21.31
CA GLU A 24 2.75 -0.14 -20.66
C GLU A 24 3.31 -0.88 -19.45
N GLN A 25 2.46 -1.45 -18.60
CA GLN A 25 2.90 -2.23 -17.44
C GLN A 25 3.70 -3.46 -17.87
N ARG A 26 3.22 -4.22 -18.87
CA ARG A 26 3.95 -5.37 -19.43
C ARG A 26 5.29 -4.99 -20.04
N ALA A 27 5.41 -3.81 -20.65
CA ALA A 27 6.64 -3.39 -21.30
C ALA A 27 7.64 -2.70 -20.35
N ARG A 28 7.16 -2.02 -19.29
CA ARG A 28 7.98 -1.03 -18.55
C ARG A 28 7.87 -1.11 -17.03
N ASN A 29 7.06 -1.99 -16.45
CA ASN A 29 6.99 -2.10 -14.99
C ASN A 29 8.35 -2.57 -14.45
N ILE A 30 8.99 -1.75 -13.63
CA ILE A 30 10.36 -1.98 -13.13
C ILE A 30 10.53 -3.24 -12.27
N HIS A 31 9.44 -3.90 -11.86
CA HIS A 31 9.46 -5.08 -11.01
C HIS A 31 8.86 -6.33 -11.69
N VAL A 32 7.85 -6.16 -12.56
CA VAL A 32 7.04 -7.28 -13.08
C VAL A 32 6.65 -7.09 -14.55
N HIS A 33 7.57 -6.56 -15.36
CA HIS A 33 7.42 -6.54 -16.81
C HIS A 33 7.55 -7.95 -17.42
N ASP A 34 7.15 -8.10 -18.68
CA ASP A 34 7.37 -9.32 -19.45
C ASP A 34 8.87 -9.69 -19.47
N GLY A 35 9.19 -10.92 -19.09
CA GLY A 35 10.58 -11.40 -18.96
C GLY A 35 11.03 -11.66 -17.53
N ILE A 36 10.29 -11.18 -16.51
CA ILE A 36 10.53 -11.51 -15.11
C ILE A 36 9.77 -12.79 -14.72
N GLY A 37 10.51 -13.79 -14.24
CA GLY A 37 9.92 -15.04 -13.74
C GLY A 37 9.35 -14.90 -12.33
N GLU A 38 8.44 -15.81 -11.94
CA GLU A 38 7.81 -15.80 -10.61
C GLU A 38 8.85 -15.85 -9.47
N ALA A 39 9.80 -16.79 -9.53
CA ALA A 39 10.81 -16.94 -8.49
C ALA A 39 11.70 -15.70 -8.35
N GLU A 40 12.04 -15.06 -9.47
CA GLU A 40 12.83 -13.81 -9.50
C GLU A 40 12.05 -12.66 -8.87
N PHE A 41 10.77 -12.50 -9.25
CA PHE A 41 9.89 -11.49 -8.67
C PHE A 41 9.73 -11.70 -7.15
N VAL A 42 9.49 -12.93 -6.70
CA VAL A 42 9.31 -13.26 -5.28
C VAL A 42 10.57 -12.93 -4.49
N ALA A 43 11.75 -13.34 -4.98
CA ALA A 43 13.01 -13.06 -4.31
C ALA A 43 13.28 -11.55 -4.18
N MET A 44 13.08 -10.79 -5.28
CA MET A 44 13.21 -9.33 -5.26
C MET A 44 12.22 -8.69 -4.28
N ARG A 45 10.95 -9.11 -4.30
CA ARG A 45 9.90 -8.53 -3.46
C ARG A 45 10.15 -8.79 -1.98
N GLN A 46 10.53 -10.01 -1.61
CA GLN A 46 10.88 -10.38 -0.24
C GLN A 46 12.08 -9.59 0.28
N ALA A 47 13.14 -9.48 -0.52
CA ALA A 47 14.32 -8.69 -0.16
C ALA A 47 13.96 -7.20 0.05
N ARG A 48 13.09 -6.65 -0.81
CA ARG A 48 12.62 -5.27 -0.69
C ARG A 48 11.70 -5.07 0.52
N ASP A 49 10.77 -5.99 0.79
CA ASP A 49 9.84 -5.87 1.93
C ASP A 49 10.58 -5.82 3.26
N ALA A 50 11.66 -6.59 3.41
CA ALA A 50 12.49 -6.60 4.62
C ALA A 50 13.16 -5.25 4.95
N THR A 51 13.24 -4.32 4.00
CA THR A 51 13.86 -3.00 4.20
C THR A 51 12.84 -1.88 4.40
N LEU A 52 11.54 -2.15 4.30
CA LEU A 52 10.51 -1.12 4.38
C LEU A 52 10.06 -0.88 5.82
N GLU A 53 9.86 0.38 6.16
CA GLU A 53 9.24 0.76 7.42
C GLU A 53 7.73 0.53 7.38
N VAL A 54 7.12 0.40 8.56
CA VAL A 54 5.67 0.31 8.69
C VAL A 54 5.00 1.60 8.19
N PRO A 55 3.91 1.53 7.41
CA PRO A 55 3.20 2.72 6.97
C PRO A 55 2.70 3.55 8.15
N THR A 56 2.86 4.87 8.08
CA THR A 56 2.51 5.81 9.16
C THR A 56 1.09 5.63 9.72
N LEU A 57 0.12 5.28 8.85
CA LEU A 57 -1.28 5.15 9.22
C LEU A 57 -1.77 3.69 9.32
N ILE A 58 -0.87 2.69 9.34
CA ILE A 58 -1.28 1.28 9.31
C ILE A 58 -2.28 0.92 10.41
N LEU A 59 -2.01 1.28 11.66
CA LEU A 59 -2.86 0.95 12.81
C LEU A 59 -4.20 1.72 12.81
N PRO A 60 -4.23 3.05 12.58
CA PRO A 60 -5.48 3.78 12.37
C PRO A 60 -6.32 3.25 11.21
N SER A 61 -5.70 3.07 10.03
CA SER A 61 -6.40 2.68 8.82
C SER A 61 -7.01 1.29 8.93
N ILE A 62 -6.30 0.31 9.49
CA ILE A 62 -6.85 -1.05 9.66
C ILE A 62 -8.07 -1.02 10.59
N GLN A 63 -8.01 -0.29 11.70
CA GLN A 63 -9.12 -0.20 12.65
C GLN A 63 -10.38 0.39 12.03
N VAL A 64 -10.25 1.38 11.16
CA VAL A 64 -11.40 2.03 10.52
C VAL A 64 -11.88 1.24 9.28
N ASN A 65 -10.95 0.77 8.45
CA ASN A 65 -11.27 0.12 7.18
C ASN A 65 -11.93 -1.25 7.38
N ILE A 66 -11.54 -2.02 8.41
CA ILE A 66 -12.19 -3.31 8.71
C ILE A 66 -13.65 -3.14 9.12
N ARG A 67 -14.04 -1.93 9.56
CA ARG A 67 -15.40 -1.53 9.91
C ARG A 67 -16.10 -0.80 8.77
N ALA A 68 -15.69 -1.03 7.53
CA ALA A 68 -16.22 -0.36 6.33
C ALA A 68 -16.18 1.18 6.42
N GLY A 69 -15.13 1.72 7.06
CA GLY A 69 -14.95 3.17 7.23
C GLY A 69 -15.56 3.74 8.51
N GLN A 70 -16.26 2.94 9.31
CA GLN A 70 -16.83 3.39 10.59
C GLN A 70 -15.75 3.49 11.66
N LEU A 71 -15.85 4.52 12.50
CA LEU A 71 -15.03 4.63 13.70
C LEU A 71 -15.35 3.49 14.68
N PRO A 72 -14.44 3.15 15.62
CA PRO A 72 -14.77 2.28 16.74
C PRO A 72 -15.98 2.82 17.52
N PRO A 73 -16.76 1.95 18.20
CA PRO A 73 -17.76 2.40 19.14
C PRO A 73 -17.15 3.35 20.17
N ALA A 74 -17.96 4.32 20.62
CA ALA A 74 -17.57 5.18 21.74
C ALA A 74 -17.44 4.37 23.03
N ASP A 75 -16.48 4.74 23.87
CA ASP A 75 -16.38 4.27 25.25
C ASP A 75 -17.46 4.97 26.13
N ASP A 76 -17.55 4.62 27.41
CA ASP A 76 -18.62 5.11 28.32
C ASP A 76 -18.68 6.64 28.47
N ASN A 77 -17.60 7.34 28.13
CA ASN A 77 -17.54 8.81 28.10
C ASN A 77 -18.11 9.43 26.82
N GLY A 78 -18.64 8.62 25.90
CA GLY A 78 -19.19 9.05 24.62
C GLY A 78 -18.13 9.36 23.56
N VAL A 79 -16.86 9.07 23.79
CA VAL A 79 -15.74 9.36 22.86
C VAL A 79 -15.21 8.06 22.25
N ALA A 80 -15.00 8.05 20.94
CA ALA A 80 -14.35 6.95 20.23
C ALA A 80 -12.83 7.13 20.22
N TYR A 81 -12.09 6.06 20.49
CA TYR A 81 -10.62 6.05 20.52
C TYR A 81 -10.04 5.06 19.52
N LEU A 82 -8.99 5.48 18.81
CA LEU A 82 -8.10 4.56 18.11
C LEU A 82 -7.12 3.96 19.11
N ARG A 83 -7.00 2.63 19.12
CA ARG A 83 -6.14 1.93 20.07
C ARG A 83 -4.80 1.63 19.39
N ILE A 84 -3.72 2.17 19.93
CA ILE A 84 -2.36 1.94 19.42
C ILE A 84 -1.67 0.96 20.37
N PRO A 85 -1.49 -0.32 19.98
CA PRO A 85 -0.78 -1.26 20.80
C PRO A 85 0.71 -0.88 20.91
N ILE A 86 1.26 -1.01 22.10
CA ILE A 86 2.69 -0.75 22.37
C ILE A 86 3.46 -2.06 22.21
N ASN A 87 4.51 -2.05 21.39
CA ASN A 87 5.40 -3.20 21.13
C ASN A 87 4.70 -4.46 20.59
N ALA A 88 3.69 -4.33 19.72
CA ALA A 88 2.94 -5.47 19.19
C ALA A 88 2.66 -5.39 17.67
N LEU A 89 3.55 -4.76 16.90
CA LEU A 89 3.47 -4.69 15.43
C LEU A 89 4.70 -5.35 14.80
#